data_AF-A0A8D5G0P4-F1
#
_entry.id   AF-A0A8D5G0P4-F1
#
_cell.length_a   1.000
_cell.length_b   1.000
_cell.length_c   1.000
_cell.angle_alpha   90.00
_cell.angle_beta   90.00
_cell.angle_gamma   90.00
#
_symmetry.space_group_name_H-M   'P 1'
#
loop_
_entity.id
_entity.type
_entity.pdbx_description
1 polymer ?
#
loop_
_entity_poly.entity_id
_entity_poly.type
_entity_poly.pdbx_seq_one_letter_code
_entity_poly.pdbx_strand_id
1 'polypeptide(L)'
;MAITKWLHLEERRGDQWLLPIYSAISNAQFEGKCKAIDIDTREMGVYISTKLNIITHVIIRMNEGVSKIHEKIKDHEDLHVFTKLQQGYAFPIDDPLKYQLIADIETFLFQMNATWELIKKFIAKIYTHAGYATSRKNSAPIIKVVHENNNQNTDWFPLLDKNRNFIAHEGAIYLAVDVSDQDNWDLLIIKKNLMDFELKDLFFTQSDLVNIYQGFLIAKSLIQTDLIELYQ
;
A
#
# COMPACT_ATOMS: atom_id res chain seq x y z
N MET A 1 -6.89 -8.50 37.09
CA MET A 1 -5.49 -8.24 37.50
C MET A 1 -5.06 -6.97 36.79
N ALA A 2 -4.53 -5.96 37.50
CA ALA A 2 -4.13 -4.70 36.88
C ALA A 2 -2.71 -4.81 36.27
N ILE A 3 -2.52 -4.29 35.05
CA ILE A 3 -1.19 -4.18 34.45
C ILE A 3 -0.43 -3.08 35.20
N THR A 4 0.69 -3.43 35.85
CA THR A 4 1.47 -2.50 36.71
C THR A 4 2.86 -2.19 36.17
N LYS A 5 3.32 -2.92 35.15
CA LYS A 5 4.63 -2.74 34.50
C LYS A 5 4.53 -3.09 33.02
N TRP A 6 5.19 -2.31 32.17
CA TRP A 6 5.32 -2.58 30.74
C TRP A 6 6.62 -1.98 30.21
N LEU A 7 7.05 -2.43 29.03
CA LEU A 7 8.20 -1.90 28.31
C LEU A 7 7.72 -1.38 26.96
N HIS A 8 8.17 -0.19 26.58
CA HIS A 8 8.00 0.30 25.22
C HIS A 8 9.13 -0.23 24.34
N LEU A 9 8.80 -0.66 23.14
CA LEU A 9 9.79 -1.03 22.13
C LEU A 9 10.26 0.23 21.41
N GLU A 10 11.55 0.29 21.12
CA GLU A 10 12.14 1.41 20.41
C GLU A 10 11.77 1.36 18.92
N GLU A 11 11.23 2.45 18.38
CA GLU A 11 10.97 2.61 16.95
C GLU A 11 12.10 3.44 16.32
N ARG A 12 13.12 2.76 15.79
CA ARG A 12 14.24 3.41 15.07
C ARG A 12 13.90 3.51 13.58
N ARG A 13 14.15 4.67 12.98
CA ARG A 13 14.03 4.95 11.53
C ARG A 13 12.59 4.96 11.01
N GLY A 14 11.77 5.84 11.57
CA GLY A 14 10.45 6.11 11.02
C GLY A 14 10.50 6.81 9.66
N ASP A 15 9.53 6.52 8.81
CA ASP A 15 9.29 7.23 7.56
C ASP A 15 9.29 8.75 7.81
N GLN A 16 10.12 9.46 7.03
CA GLN A 16 10.44 10.88 7.22
C GLN A 16 9.37 11.83 6.67
N TRP A 17 8.23 11.33 6.21
CA TRP A 17 7.21 12.14 5.55
C TRP A 17 6.61 13.22 6.43
N LEU A 18 6.51 12.97 7.74
CA LEU A 18 5.86 13.90 8.66
C LEU A 18 6.75 15.06 9.11
N LEU A 19 8.05 14.81 9.27
CA LEU A 19 8.97 15.76 9.91
C LEU A 19 9.09 17.09 9.14
N PRO A 20 9.20 17.10 7.79
CA PRO A 20 9.20 18.34 7.02
C PRO A 20 7.89 19.14 7.17
N ILE A 21 6.73 18.46 7.20
CA ILE A 21 5.43 19.10 7.39
C ILE A 21 5.37 19.76 8.77
N TYR A 22 5.78 19.06 9.82
CA TYR A 22 5.82 19.62 11.18
C TYR A 22 6.84 20.74 11.34
N SER A 23 7.96 20.66 10.63
CA SER A 23 8.96 21.74 10.62
C SER A 23 8.39 23.01 10.00
N ALA A 24 7.68 22.89 8.87
CA ALA A 24 7.01 24.01 8.22
C ALA A 24 5.95 24.66 9.14
N ILE A 25 5.10 23.85 9.76
CA ILE A 25 4.10 24.32 10.74
C ILE A 25 4.77 25.00 11.93
N SER A 26 5.83 24.41 12.49
CA SER A 26 6.54 24.98 13.64
C SER A 26 7.20 26.31 13.31
N ASN A 27 7.75 26.47 12.10
CA ASN A 27 8.32 27.73 11.65
C ASN A 27 7.25 28.80 11.48
N ALA A 28 6.13 28.47 10.81
CA ALA A 28 5.00 29.38 10.67
C ALA A 28 4.39 29.79 12.03
N GLN A 29 4.35 28.88 12.99
CA GLN A 29 3.94 29.18 14.37
C GLN A 29 4.92 30.15 15.05
N PHE A 30 6.23 29.92 14.91
CA PHE A 30 7.25 30.82 15.46
C PHE A 30 7.17 32.23 14.88
N GLU A 31 6.83 32.33 13.59
CA GLU A 31 6.58 33.60 12.88
C GLU A 31 5.21 34.23 13.19
N GLY A 32 4.36 33.56 13.98
CA GLY A 32 3.03 34.05 14.33
C GLY A 32 1.99 33.95 13.20
N LYS A 33 2.28 33.22 12.11
CA LYS A 33 1.37 33.02 10.97
C LYS A 33 0.23 32.05 11.28
N CYS A 34 0.44 31.08 12.18
CA CYS A 34 -0.57 30.11 12.58
C CYS A 34 -0.51 29.77 14.07
N LYS A 35 -1.52 29.05 14.56
CA LYS A 35 -1.53 28.49 15.92
C LYS A 35 -0.78 27.15 15.95
N ALA A 36 -0.65 26.58 17.14
CA ALA A 36 -0.22 25.19 17.27
C ALA A 36 -1.34 24.24 16.82
N ILE A 37 -0.96 23.14 16.16
CA ILE A 37 -1.89 22.05 15.83
C ILE A 37 -2.37 21.34 17.10
N ASP A 38 -3.58 20.79 17.05
CA ASP A 38 -4.14 20.01 18.16
C ASP A 38 -3.40 18.67 18.35
N ILE A 39 -3.49 18.15 19.59
CA ILE A 39 -2.82 16.90 19.99
C ILE A 39 -3.28 15.73 19.11
N ASP A 40 -4.58 15.62 18.80
CA ASP A 40 -5.11 14.52 17.99
C ASP A 40 -4.54 14.55 16.56
N THR A 41 -4.38 15.73 15.97
CA THR A 41 -3.73 15.90 14.65
C THR A 41 -2.26 15.55 14.71
N ARG A 42 -1.56 15.86 15.82
CA ARG A 42 -0.18 15.47 16.03
C ARG A 42 -0.02 13.94 16.17
N GLU A 43 -0.87 13.29 16.95
CA GLU A 43 -0.87 11.83 17.10
C GLU A 43 -1.20 11.12 15.78
N MET A 44 -2.15 11.67 15.00
CA MET A 44 -2.49 11.13 13.68
C MET A 44 -1.27 11.05 12.76
N GLY A 45 -0.39 12.04 12.79
CA GLY A 45 0.86 12.00 12.03
C GLY A 45 1.78 10.86 12.48
N VAL A 46 1.89 10.61 13.78
CA VAL A 46 2.67 9.47 14.32
C VAL A 46 2.08 8.15 13.81
N TYR A 47 0.76 7.98 13.88
CA TYR A 47 0.09 6.78 13.35
C TYR A 47 0.34 6.56 11.86
N ILE A 48 0.37 7.65 11.06
CA ILE A 48 0.73 7.58 9.64
C ILE A 48 2.18 7.10 9.48
N SER A 49 3.14 7.68 10.21
CA SER A 49 4.56 7.29 10.14
C SER A 49 4.77 5.81 10.49
N THR A 50 4.15 5.32 11.57
CA THR A 50 4.21 3.90 11.94
C THR A 50 3.64 3.00 10.84
N LYS A 51 2.50 3.36 10.24
CA LYS A 51 1.89 2.58 9.16
C LYS A 51 2.75 2.56 7.89
N LEU A 52 3.41 3.66 7.56
CA LEU A 52 4.34 3.74 6.45
C LEU A 52 5.55 2.81 6.65
N ASN A 53 6.06 2.68 7.88
CA ASN A 53 7.08 1.70 8.23
C ASN A 53 6.56 0.27 8.01
N ILE A 54 5.36 -0.03 8.50
CA ILE A 54 4.73 -1.35 8.34
C ILE A 54 4.63 -1.72 6.86
N ILE A 55 4.10 -0.81 6.03
CA ILE A 55 3.99 -1.02 4.58
C ILE A 55 5.36 -1.34 3.98
N THR A 56 6.41 -0.61 4.36
CA THR A 56 7.78 -0.81 3.86
C THR A 56 8.31 -2.20 4.22
N HIS A 57 8.08 -2.67 5.45
CA HIS A 57 8.48 -4.01 5.85
C HIS A 57 7.68 -5.11 5.15
N VAL A 58 6.38 -4.88 4.94
CA VAL A 58 5.50 -5.84 4.25
C VAL A 58 5.91 -5.97 2.78
N ILE A 59 6.17 -4.87 2.06
CA ILE A 59 6.58 -4.94 0.66
C ILE A 59 7.93 -5.65 0.47
N ILE A 60 8.89 -5.44 1.39
CA ILE A 60 10.17 -6.15 1.39
C ILE A 60 9.93 -7.66 1.56
N ARG A 61 9.17 -8.06 2.58
CA ARG A 61 8.86 -9.47 2.85
C ARG A 61 8.09 -10.13 1.70
N MET A 62 7.14 -9.40 1.11
CA MET A 62 6.38 -9.87 -0.05
C MET A 62 7.31 -10.15 -1.24
N ASN A 63 8.19 -9.19 -1.60
CA ASN A 63 9.14 -9.36 -2.69
C ASN A 63 10.12 -10.52 -2.45
N GLU A 64 10.64 -10.66 -1.22
CA GLU A 64 11.46 -11.81 -0.85
C GLU A 64 10.69 -13.13 -0.98
N GLY A 65 9.42 -13.14 -0.58
CA GLY A 65 8.51 -14.29 -0.75
C GLY A 65 8.36 -14.67 -2.21
N VAL A 66 8.10 -13.70 -3.10
CA VAL A 66 7.99 -13.97 -4.54
C VAL A 66 9.31 -14.49 -5.11
N SER A 67 10.44 -13.88 -4.78
CA SER A 67 11.75 -14.36 -5.23
C SER A 67 12.01 -15.81 -4.82
N LYS A 68 11.62 -16.19 -3.58
CA LYS A 68 11.72 -17.59 -3.11
C LYS A 68 10.80 -18.54 -3.87
N ILE A 69 9.59 -18.10 -4.24
CA ILE A 69 8.70 -18.90 -5.09
C ILE A 69 9.35 -19.10 -6.46
N HIS A 70 9.83 -18.04 -7.10
CA HIS A 70 10.48 -18.09 -8.40
C HIS A 70 11.70 -19.03 -8.38
N GLU A 71 12.52 -18.98 -7.33
CA GLU A 71 13.65 -19.92 -7.19
C GLU A 71 13.19 -21.38 -7.12
N LYS A 72 12.13 -21.68 -6.37
CA LYS A 72 11.64 -23.05 -6.21
C LYS A 72 11.00 -23.64 -7.46
N ILE A 73 10.33 -22.82 -8.25
CA ILE A 73 9.65 -23.28 -9.46
C ILE A 73 10.60 -23.33 -10.67
N LYS A 74 11.89 -22.97 -10.54
CA LYS A 74 12.88 -23.15 -11.63
C LYS A 74 12.94 -24.58 -12.15
N ASP A 75 12.72 -25.54 -11.26
CA ASP A 75 12.77 -26.97 -11.59
C ASP A 75 11.39 -27.55 -11.94
N HIS A 76 10.43 -26.71 -12.35
CA HIS A 76 9.13 -27.23 -12.80
C HIS A 76 9.26 -28.03 -14.10
N GLU A 77 8.57 -29.17 -14.14
CA GLU A 77 8.42 -29.99 -15.35
C GLU A 77 7.15 -29.62 -16.13
N ASP A 78 7.09 -29.98 -17.42
CA ASP A 78 5.94 -29.74 -18.32
C ASP A 78 4.60 -30.26 -17.75
N LEU A 79 4.64 -31.33 -16.94
CA LEU A 79 3.45 -31.89 -16.30
C LEU A 79 2.79 -30.91 -15.31
N HIS A 80 3.52 -29.90 -14.84
CA HIS A 80 3.00 -28.88 -13.91
C HIS A 80 2.38 -27.68 -14.62
N VAL A 81 2.59 -27.54 -15.94
CA VAL A 81 2.16 -26.37 -16.70
C VAL A 81 0.69 -26.52 -17.09
N PHE A 82 -0.12 -25.53 -16.71
CA PHE A 82 -1.52 -25.43 -17.11
C PHE A 82 -1.64 -24.60 -18.39
N THR A 83 -2.42 -25.08 -19.35
CA THR A 83 -2.77 -24.35 -20.57
C THR A 83 -4.25 -24.50 -20.86
N LYS A 84 -4.78 -23.76 -21.85
CA LYS A 84 -6.17 -23.92 -22.30
C LYS A 84 -6.51 -25.35 -22.75
N LEU A 85 -5.50 -26.11 -23.20
CA LEU A 85 -5.68 -27.46 -23.77
C LEU A 85 -5.25 -28.57 -22.80
N GLN A 86 -4.54 -28.23 -21.72
CA GLN A 86 -3.94 -29.20 -20.81
C GLN A 86 -4.09 -28.75 -19.35
N GLN A 87 -4.60 -29.66 -18.52
CA GLN A 87 -4.54 -29.51 -17.07
C GLN A 87 -3.18 -30.00 -16.58
N GLY A 88 -2.45 -29.14 -15.88
CA GLY A 88 -1.24 -29.52 -15.18
C GLY A 88 -1.54 -30.19 -13.83
N TYR A 89 -0.49 -30.66 -13.17
CA TYR A 89 -0.51 -30.99 -11.76
C TYR A 89 0.01 -29.81 -10.94
N ALA A 90 -0.65 -29.48 -9.83
CA ALA A 90 -0.21 -28.38 -8.98
C ALA A 90 1.23 -28.61 -8.49
N PHE A 91 2.11 -27.66 -8.76
CA PHE A 91 3.49 -27.73 -8.30
C PHE A 91 3.55 -27.67 -6.76
N PRO A 92 4.22 -28.61 -6.09
CA PRO A 92 4.25 -28.63 -4.63
C PRO A 92 5.14 -27.48 -4.11
N ILE A 93 4.57 -26.62 -3.28
CA ILE A 93 5.31 -25.57 -2.59
C ILE A 93 5.11 -25.66 -1.08
N ASP A 94 6.13 -25.23 -0.35
CA ASP A 94 6.12 -25.19 1.12
C ASP A 94 4.98 -24.32 1.65
N ASP A 95 4.13 -24.90 2.52
CA ASP A 95 2.96 -24.24 3.07
C ASP A 95 3.31 -22.95 3.84
N PRO A 96 4.32 -22.93 4.74
CA PRO A 96 4.79 -21.70 5.35
C PRO A 96 5.11 -20.59 4.34
N LEU A 97 5.88 -20.89 3.28
CA LEU A 97 6.18 -19.89 2.23
C LEU A 97 4.91 -19.37 1.55
N LYS A 98 4.02 -20.27 1.12
CA LYS A 98 2.78 -19.94 0.41
C LYS A 98 1.84 -19.09 1.25
N TYR A 99 1.54 -19.55 2.47
CA TYR A 99 0.58 -18.86 3.34
C TYR A 99 1.15 -17.58 3.95
N GLN A 100 2.47 -17.51 4.19
CA GLN A 100 3.10 -16.27 4.60
C GLN A 100 3.04 -15.21 3.50
N LEU A 101 3.28 -15.59 2.23
CA LEU A 101 3.16 -14.65 1.12
C LEU A 101 1.72 -14.17 0.92
N ILE A 102 0.73 -15.06 1.01
CA ILE A 102 -0.70 -14.70 1.00
C ILE A 102 -0.98 -13.67 2.11
N ALA A 103 -0.57 -13.97 3.35
CA ALA A 103 -0.77 -13.06 4.48
C ALA A 103 -0.10 -11.69 4.27
N ASP A 104 1.08 -11.65 3.64
CA ASP A 104 1.78 -10.41 3.33
C ASP A 104 1.07 -9.59 2.24
N ILE A 105 0.52 -10.23 1.21
CA ILE A 105 -0.29 -9.58 0.16
C ILE A 105 -1.56 -8.97 0.76
N GLU A 106 -2.28 -9.73 1.59
CA GLU A 106 -3.48 -9.22 2.27
C GLU A 106 -3.12 -8.05 3.19
N THR A 107 -2.08 -8.22 4.01
CA THR A 107 -1.60 -7.17 4.91
C THR A 107 -1.21 -5.90 4.14
N PHE A 108 -0.53 -6.04 3.00
CA PHE A 108 -0.18 -4.92 2.13
C PHE A 108 -1.43 -4.16 1.70
N LEU A 109 -2.42 -4.83 1.11
CA LEU A 109 -3.64 -4.19 0.60
C LEU A 109 -4.44 -3.50 1.72
N PHE A 110 -4.56 -4.14 2.89
CA PHE A 110 -5.24 -3.54 4.04
C PHE A 110 -4.48 -2.34 4.61
N GLN A 111 -3.17 -2.47 4.85
CA GLN A 111 -2.39 -1.39 5.43
C GLN A 111 -2.28 -0.20 4.48
N MET A 112 -2.09 -0.43 3.18
CA MET A 112 -2.07 0.63 2.17
C MET A 112 -3.38 1.43 2.17
N ASN A 113 -4.52 0.74 2.08
CA ASN A 113 -5.83 1.39 2.07
C ASN A 113 -6.09 2.15 3.40
N ALA A 114 -5.83 1.51 4.55
CA ALA A 114 -6.02 2.15 5.86
C ALA A 114 -5.11 3.38 6.06
N THR A 115 -3.87 3.32 5.56
CA THR A 115 -2.91 4.43 5.62
C THR A 115 -3.38 5.59 4.75
N TRP A 116 -3.87 5.29 3.55
CA TRP A 116 -4.43 6.30 2.67
C TRP A 116 -5.65 7.02 3.27
N GLU A 117 -6.58 6.28 3.88
CA GLU A 117 -7.71 6.89 4.59
C GLU A 117 -7.27 7.81 5.73
N LEU A 118 -6.20 7.43 6.44
CA LEU A 118 -5.65 8.24 7.52
C LEU A 118 -4.96 9.50 6.98
N ILE A 119 -4.18 9.38 5.90
CA ILE A 119 -3.57 10.51 5.20
C ILE A 119 -4.63 11.50 4.73
N LYS A 120 -5.75 11.04 4.13
CA LYS A 120 -6.85 11.94 3.72
C LYS A 120 -7.43 12.74 4.88
N LYS A 121 -7.63 12.09 6.03
CA LYS A 121 -8.11 12.77 7.26
C LYS A 121 -7.10 13.78 7.78
N PHE A 122 -5.81 13.43 7.74
CA PHE A 122 -4.73 14.31 8.15
C PHE A 122 -4.65 15.55 7.26
N ILE A 123 -4.66 15.38 5.94
CA ILE A 123 -4.70 16.47 4.96
C ILE A 123 -5.84 17.45 5.29
N ALA A 124 -7.06 16.94 5.47
CA ALA A 124 -8.22 17.79 5.77
C ALA A 124 -8.02 18.62 7.05
N LYS A 125 -7.42 18.03 8.08
CA LYS A 125 -7.08 18.71 9.33
C LYS A 125 -6.01 19.78 9.12
N ILE A 126 -4.95 19.48 8.37
CA ILE A 126 -3.86 20.44 8.10
C ILE A 126 -4.34 21.62 7.24
N TYR A 127 -5.15 21.37 6.22
CA TYR A 127 -5.75 22.43 5.40
C TYR A 127 -6.68 23.33 6.23
N THR A 128 -7.53 22.74 7.07
CA THR A 128 -8.39 23.51 8.00
C THR A 128 -7.54 24.37 8.94
N HIS A 129 -6.45 23.81 9.45
CA HIS A 129 -5.52 24.52 10.33
C HIS A 129 -4.82 25.69 9.62
N ALA A 130 -4.46 25.53 8.35
CA ALA A 130 -3.92 26.60 7.51
C ALA A 130 -4.97 27.66 7.09
N GLY A 131 -6.23 27.53 7.53
CA GLY A 131 -7.30 28.50 7.25
C GLY A 131 -8.06 28.26 5.95
N TYR A 132 -7.80 27.16 5.24
CA TYR A 132 -8.53 26.79 4.03
C TYR A 132 -9.84 26.09 4.38
N ALA A 133 -10.93 26.47 3.71
CA ALA A 133 -12.23 25.84 3.89
C ALA A 133 -12.23 24.42 3.28
N THR A 134 -11.99 23.39 4.09
CA THR A 134 -12.19 22.01 3.65
C THR A 134 -13.65 21.61 3.83
N SER A 135 -14.44 21.64 2.75
CA SER A 135 -15.68 20.85 2.76
C SER A 135 -15.27 19.37 2.90
N ARG A 136 -15.92 18.58 3.75
CA ARG A 136 -15.67 17.13 3.86
C ARG A 136 -15.82 16.38 2.53
N LYS A 137 -16.44 16.98 1.52
CA LYS A 137 -16.56 16.47 0.14
C LYS A 137 -15.36 16.82 -0.75
N ASN A 138 -14.37 17.57 -0.27
CA ASN A 138 -13.28 18.15 -1.06
C ASN A 138 -11.91 17.42 -0.96
N SER A 139 -11.80 16.26 -0.29
CA SER A 139 -10.55 15.48 -0.34
C SER A 139 -10.29 14.85 -1.72
N ALA A 140 -11.34 14.63 -2.52
CA ALA A 140 -11.23 14.19 -3.91
C ALA A 140 -10.53 15.24 -4.80
N PRO A 141 -10.82 16.56 -4.68
CA PRO A 141 -10.06 17.61 -5.35
C PRO A 141 -8.57 17.64 -5.04
N ILE A 142 -8.10 17.32 -3.83
CA ILE A 142 -6.66 17.40 -3.51
C ILE A 142 -5.89 16.31 -4.27
N ILE A 143 -6.44 15.09 -4.34
CA ILE A 143 -5.88 13.98 -5.12
C ILE A 143 -5.94 14.29 -6.61
N LYS A 144 -7.06 14.85 -7.07
CA LYS A 144 -7.28 15.23 -8.46
C LYS A 144 -6.36 16.39 -8.88
N VAL A 145 -6.16 17.40 -8.05
CA VAL A 145 -5.24 18.53 -8.29
C VAL A 145 -3.78 18.09 -8.26
N VAL A 146 -3.40 17.23 -7.30
CA VAL A 146 -2.04 16.67 -7.21
C VAL A 146 -1.73 15.77 -8.40
N HIS A 147 -2.70 15.03 -8.95
CA HIS A 147 -2.48 14.12 -10.08
C HIS A 147 -2.68 14.75 -11.46
N GLU A 148 -3.70 15.60 -11.66
CA GLU A 148 -3.96 16.30 -12.93
C GLU A 148 -2.84 17.29 -13.28
N ASN A 149 -2.24 17.94 -12.29
CA ASN A 149 -1.11 18.85 -12.52
C ASN A 149 0.20 18.13 -12.86
N ASN A 150 0.29 16.81 -12.65
CA ASN A 150 1.54 16.05 -12.78
C ASN A 150 1.49 14.90 -13.81
N ASN A 151 0.42 14.77 -14.61
CA ASN A 151 0.22 13.70 -15.60
C ASN A 151 0.47 12.28 -15.03
N GLN A 152 0.10 12.04 -13.77
CA GLN A 152 0.36 10.77 -13.10
C GLN A 152 -0.79 9.78 -13.31
N ASN A 153 -0.45 8.50 -13.49
CA ASN A 153 -1.42 7.42 -13.55
C ASN A 153 -2.13 7.28 -12.18
N THR A 154 -3.47 7.35 -12.17
CA THR A 154 -4.29 7.24 -10.95
C THR A 154 -4.99 5.89 -10.78
N ASP A 155 -4.80 4.98 -11.72
CA ASP A 155 -5.46 3.67 -11.79
C ASP A 155 -5.04 2.74 -10.63
N TRP A 156 -3.92 3.06 -9.97
CA TRP A 156 -3.42 2.33 -8.82
C TRP A 156 -4.40 2.32 -7.64
N PHE A 157 -5.16 3.41 -7.41
CA PHE A 157 -6.08 3.48 -6.28
C PHE A 157 -7.35 2.66 -6.50
N PRO A 158 -8.05 2.75 -7.65
CA PRO A 158 -9.12 1.81 -7.98
C PRO A 158 -8.69 0.34 -7.90
N LEU A 159 -7.48 0.02 -8.35
CA LEU A 159 -6.92 -1.33 -8.27
C LEU A 159 -6.74 -1.80 -6.81
N LEU A 160 -6.15 -0.95 -5.96
CA LEU A 160 -6.04 -1.19 -4.52
C LEU A 160 -7.40 -1.42 -3.88
N ASP A 161 -8.37 -0.52 -4.10
CA ASP A 161 -9.67 -0.58 -3.46
C ASP A 161 -10.45 -1.83 -3.86
N LYS A 162 -10.48 -2.15 -5.16
CA LYS A 162 -11.11 -3.37 -5.69
C LYS A 162 -10.53 -4.63 -5.07
N ASN A 163 -9.20 -4.76 -5.05
CA ASN A 163 -8.55 -5.98 -4.56
C ASN A 163 -8.67 -6.11 -3.03
N ARG A 164 -8.58 -5.00 -2.29
CA ARG A 164 -8.84 -5.00 -0.84
C ARG A 164 -10.28 -5.40 -0.53
N ASN A 165 -11.26 -4.89 -1.28
CA ASN A 165 -12.67 -5.20 -1.06
C ASN A 165 -12.98 -6.68 -1.31
N PHE A 166 -12.38 -7.29 -2.33
CA PHE A 166 -12.47 -8.73 -2.57
C PHE A 166 -12.00 -9.53 -1.34
N ILE A 167 -10.79 -9.25 -0.85
CA ILE A 167 -10.21 -9.98 0.29
C ILE A 167 -11.03 -9.77 1.56
N ALA A 168 -11.56 -8.56 1.77
CA ALA A 168 -12.33 -8.23 2.97
C ALA A 168 -13.73 -8.88 3.00
N HIS A 169 -14.34 -9.13 1.84
CA HIS A 169 -15.79 -9.38 1.78
C HIS A 169 -16.20 -10.56 0.90
N GLU A 170 -15.36 -11.00 -0.04
CA GLU A 170 -15.75 -12.00 -1.04
C GLU A 170 -15.06 -13.35 -0.82
N GLY A 171 -13.73 -13.37 -0.62
CA GLY A 171 -13.05 -14.64 -0.46
C GLY A 171 -11.53 -14.57 -0.30
N ALA A 172 -10.93 -15.76 -0.24
CA ALA A 172 -9.49 -15.95 -0.17
C ALA A 172 -8.84 -15.91 -1.55
N ILE A 173 -7.55 -15.57 -1.57
CA ILE A 173 -6.71 -15.59 -2.77
C ILE A 173 -5.91 -16.88 -2.89
N TYR A 174 -5.60 -17.25 -4.14
CA TYR A 174 -4.70 -18.34 -4.50
C TYR A 174 -3.52 -17.79 -5.30
N LEU A 175 -2.42 -18.53 -5.33
CA LEU A 175 -1.21 -18.12 -6.05
C LEU A 175 -0.97 -19.05 -7.23
N ALA A 176 -0.61 -18.47 -8.37
CA ALA A 176 0.04 -19.15 -9.48
C ALA A 176 1.20 -18.29 -10.00
N VAL A 177 1.98 -18.80 -10.95
CA VAL A 177 3.02 -18.02 -11.61
C VAL A 177 2.81 -18.11 -13.11
N ASP A 178 2.89 -16.97 -13.78
CA ASP A 178 2.91 -16.91 -15.23
C ASP A 178 4.31 -17.33 -15.71
N VAL A 179 4.39 -18.51 -16.30
CA VAL A 179 5.61 -19.09 -16.88
C VAL A 179 5.66 -18.96 -18.41
N SER A 180 4.79 -18.14 -19.00
CA SER A 180 4.71 -17.96 -20.46
C SER A 180 5.97 -17.31 -21.04
N ASP A 181 6.63 -16.44 -20.29
CA ASP A 181 7.93 -15.85 -20.61
C ASP A 181 8.99 -16.44 -19.67
N GLN A 182 9.97 -17.18 -20.21
CA GLN A 182 11.01 -17.84 -19.42
C GLN A 182 11.94 -16.87 -18.69
N ASP A 183 12.06 -15.63 -19.17
CA ASP A 183 12.95 -14.64 -18.60
C ASP A 183 12.22 -13.71 -17.60
N ASN A 184 10.88 -13.64 -17.66
CA ASN A 184 10.08 -12.71 -16.86
C ASN A 184 8.83 -13.38 -16.28
N TRP A 185 9.01 -14.12 -15.19
CA TRP A 185 7.89 -14.65 -14.41
C TRP A 185 7.23 -13.56 -13.56
N ASP A 186 5.90 -13.57 -13.54
CA ASP A 186 5.09 -12.75 -12.63
C ASP A 186 4.18 -13.64 -11.77
N LEU A 187 4.01 -13.26 -10.51
CA LEU A 187 3.10 -13.95 -9.60
C LEU A 187 1.67 -13.53 -9.92
N LEU A 188 0.80 -14.52 -10.13
CA LEU A 188 -0.63 -14.35 -10.31
C LEU A 188 -1.35 -14.54 -8.98
N ILE A 189 -2.11 -13.54 -8.55
CA ILE A 189 -2.97 -13.58 -7.37
C ILE A 189 -4.41 -13.75 -7.82
N ILE A 190 -4.94 -14.95 -7.60
CA ILE A 190 -6.16 -15.45 -8.21
C ILE A 190 -7.31 -15.42 -7.20
N LYS A 191 -8.46 -14.87 -7.61
CA LYS A 191 -9.66 -14.69 -6.78
C LYS A 191 -10.65 -15.85 -6.87
N LYS A 192 -10.47 -16.73 -7.85
CA LYS A 192 -11.36 -17.85 -8.14
C LYS A 192 -10.55 -19.00 -8.74
N ASN A 193 -11.04 -20.23 -8.67
CA ASN A 193 -10.43 -21.31 -9.44
C ASN A 193 -10.62 -21.02 -10.94
N LEU A 194 -9.52 -20.72 -11.65
CA LEU A 194 -9.50 -20.32 -13.05
C LEU A 194 -8.87 -21.41 -13.92
N MET A 195 -9.47 -21.63 -15.09
CA MET A 195 -8.93 -22.51 -16.14
C MET A 195 -8.15 -21.73 -17.21
N ASP A 196 -8.38 -20.41 -17.28
CA ASP A 196 -7.69 -19.46 -18.12
C ASP A 196 -7.64 -18.07 -17.45
N PHE A 197 -6.81 -17.19 -17.98
CA PHE A 197 -6.58 -15.84 -17.45
C PHE A 197 -7.11 -14.74 -18.39
N GLU A 198 -8.17 -15.03 -19.17
CA GLU A 198 -8.77 -14.01 -20.07
C GLU A 198 -9.52 -12.91 -19.30
N LEU A 199 -10.16 -13.29 -18.20
CA LEU A 199 -10.94 -12.38 -17.37
C LEU A 199 -10.05 -11.68 -16.32
N LYS A 200 -9.48 -10.53 -16.71
CA LYS A 200 -8.59 -9.70 -15.86
C LYS A 200 -9.16 -9.30 -14.50
N ASP A 201 -10.47 -9.37 -14.31
CA ASP A 201 -11.09 -9.02 -13.02
C ASP A 201 -10.91 -10.11 -11.95
N LEU A 202 -10.66 -11.34 -12.38
CA LEU A 202 -10.58 -12.53 -11.52
C LEU A 202 -9.18 -12.81 -10.98
N PHE A 203 -8.20 -11.99 -11.33
CA PHE A 203 -6.85 -12.05 -10.79
C PHE A 203 -6.22 -10.64 -10.81
N PHE A 204 -5.05 -10.52 -10.19
CA PHE A 204 -4.12 -9.40 -10.33
C PHE A 204 -2.70 -9.94 -10.16
N THR A 205 -1.68 -9.17 -10.46
CA THR A 205 -0.29 -9.69 -10.44
C THR A 205 0.58 -9.05 -9.35
N GLN A 206 1.80 -9.57 -9.14
CA GLN A 206 2.76 -8.86 -8.31
C GLN A 206 3.10 -7.50 -8.93
N SER A 207 3.21 -7.41 -10.25
CA SER A 207 3.40 -6.12 -10.94
C SER A 207 2.29 -5.11 -10.60
N ASP A 208 1.04 -5.55 -10.48
CA ASP A 208 -0.07 -4.70 -10.02
C ASP A 208 0.15 -4.19 -8.59
N LEU A 209 0.64 -5.04 -7.68
CA LEU A 209 0.97 -4.65 -6.30
C LEU A 209 2.13 -3.65 -6.25
N VAL A 210 3.15 -3.84 -7.10
CA VAL A 210 4.26 -2.89 -7.27
C VAL A 210 3.73 -1.55 -7.79
N ASN A 211 2.85 -1.56 -8.78
CA ASN A 211 2.22 -0.36 -9.31
C ASN A 211 1.41 0.40 -8.25
N ILE A 212 0.68 -0.32 -7.39
CA ILE A 212 -0.01 0.26 -6.22
C ILE A 212 0.99 0.96 -5.30
N TYR A 213 2.09 0.29 -4.96
CA TYR A 213 3.09 0.86 -4.06
C TYR A 213 3.76 2.11 -4.65
N GLN A 214 4.16 2.05 -5.93
CA GLN A 214 4.79 3.20 -6.60
C GLN A 214 3.84 4.38 -6.74
N GLY A 215 2.59 4.15 -7.14
CA GLY A 215 1.57 5.19 -7.21
C GLY A 215 1.35 5.88 -5.87
N PHE A 216 1.33 5.11 -4.78
CA PHE A 216 1.25 5.65 -3.44
C PHE A 216 2.48 6.47 -3.02
N LEU A 217 3.70 6.00 -3.32
CA LEU A 217 4.93 6.76 -3.00
C LEU A 217 4.96 8.12 -3.71
N ILE A 218 4.57 8.16 -4.98
CA ILE A 218 4.46 9.39 -5.75
C ILE A 218 3.41 10.31 -5.11
N ALA A 219 2.20 9.80 -4.86
CA ALA A 219 1.13 10.58 -4.23
C ALA A 219 1.56 11.16 -2.88
N LYS A 220 2.18 10.32 -2.03
CA LYS A 220 2.74 10.69 -0.73
C LYS A 220 3.74 11.84 -0.86
N SER A 221 4.69 11.76 -1.80
CA SER A 221 5.68 12.82 -2.00
C SER A 221 5.02 14.14 -2.40
N LEU A 222 4.08 14.11 -3.34
CA LEU A 222 3.40 15.31 -3.81
C LEU A 222 2.54 15.96 -2.71
N ILE A 223 1.83 15.15 -1.93
CA ILE A 223 1.08 15.61 -0.76
C ILE A 223 2.01 16.26 0.26
N GLN A 224 3.21 15.72 0.47
CA GLN A 224 4.17 16.30 1.41
C GLN A 224 4.52 17.74 1.01
N THR A 225 4.86 17.93 -0.27
CA THR A 225 5.19 19.25 -0.83
C THR A 225 4.03 20.21 -0.67
N ASP A 226 2.84 19.81 -1.11
CA ASP A 226 1.62 20.61 -1.00
C ASP A 226 1.34 21.05 0.44
N LEU A 227 1.43 20.14 1.41
CA LEU A 227 1.21 20.46 2.83
C LEU A 227 2.28 21.39 3.42
N ILE A 228 3.52 21.33 2.93
CA ILE A 228 4.60 22.25 3.36
C ILE A 228 4.32 23.66 2.82
N GLU A 229 3.90 23.77 1.55
CA GLU A 229 3.64 25.05 0.88
C GLU A 229 2.52 25.86 1.53
N LEU A 230 1.57 25.22 2.23
CA LEU A 230 0.52 25.90 3.00
C LEU A 230 1.04 26.81 4.12
N TYR A 231 2.31 26.66 4.54
CA TYR A 231 2.90 27.36 5.69
C TYR A 231 4.10 28.23 5.35
N GLN A 232 4.44 28.35 4.06
CA GLN A 232 5.50 29.27 3.58
C GLN A 232 4.92 30.67 3.37
#